data_AF-A0A950L0V6-F1
#
_entry.id   AF-A0A950L0V6-F1
#
_cell.length_a   1.000
_cell.length_b   1.000
_cell.length_c   1.000
_cell.angle_alpha   90.00
_cell.angle_beta   90.00
_cell.angle_gamma   90.00
#
_symmetry.space_group_name_H-M   'P 1'
#
loop_
_entity.id
_entity.type
_entity.pdbx_description
1 polymer ?
#
loop_
_entity_poly.entity_id
_entity_poly.type
_entity_poly.pdbx_seq_one_letter_code
_entity_poly.pdbx_strand_id
1 'polypeptide(L)'
;MAIEHFHRQSSPCSAGQPSAASWVDEICERIAERLASIAGIKAVALGGSRARGTAHEDSDIDLGLYYDPGEPFEIEALDAAACELD
;
A
#
# COMPACT_ATOMS: atom_id res chain seq x y z
N MET A 1 45.70 -10.22 16.56
CA MET A 1 44.30 -10.49 16.96
C MET A 1 43.45 -10.07 15.76
N ALA A 2 43.51 -10.81 14.64
CA ALA A 2 42.76 -12.03 14.35
C ALA A 2 41.24 -11.75 14.28
N ILE A 3 40.48 -11.92 13.19
CA ILE A 3 40.66 -12.57 11.88
C ILE A 3 39.60 -11.95 10.92
N GLU A 4 39.98 -11.70 9.66
CA GLU A 4 39.05 -11.50 8.54
C GLU A 4 38.42 -12.84 8.12
N HIS A 5 37.11 -12.88 7.85
CA HIS A 5 36.52 -13.43 6.61
C HIS A 5 35.03 -13.71 6.77
N PHE A 6 34.21 -13.02 5.98
CA PHE A 6 33.05 -13.68 5.36
C PHE A 6 32.88 -13.16 3.94
N HIS A 7 33.63 -13.76 3.02
CA HIS A 7 33.30 -13.72 1.61
C HIS A 7 32.09 -14.63 1.39
N ARG A 8 30.97 -14.04 0.98
CA ARG A 8 29.93 -14.77 0.25
C ARG A 8 29.52 -13.92 -0.95
N GLN A 9 30.21 -14.12 -2.07
CA GLN A 9 29.66 -13.75 -3.36
C GLN A 9 28.77 -14.88 -3.88
N SER A 10 27.74 -14.46 -4.62
CA SER A 10 27.07 -15.20 -5.70
C SER A 10 25.87 -16.08 -5.32
N SER A 11 24.69 -15.45 -5.34
CA SER A 11 23.47 -16.09 -5.87
C SER A 11 23.00 -15.27 -7.09
N PRO A 12 22.89 -15.85 -8.30
CA PRO A 12 22.26 -15.17 -9.42
C PRO A 12 20.77 -15.49 -9.36
N CYS A 13 19.98 -14.60 -8.77
CA CYS A 13 18.53 -14.54 -9.03
C CYS A 13 18.18 -13.09 -9.33
N SER A 14 18.40 -12.69 -10.58
CA SER A 14 17.82 -11.48 -11.15
C SER A 14 16.35 -11.77 -11.48
N ALA A 15 15.52 -11.77 -10.45
CA ALA A 15 14.19 -11.22 -10.54
C ALA A 15 14.23 -10.07 -9.53
N GLY A 16 14.19 -8.82 -10.02
CA GLY A 16 14.33 -7.65 -9.17
C GLY A 16 13.38 -7.76 -7.99
N GLN A 17 13.93 -7.85 -6.77
CA GLN A 17 13.10 -7.76 -5.59
C GLN A 17 12.52 -6.36 -5.57
N PRO A 18 11.19 -6.20 -5.46
CA PRO A 18 10.60 -4.89 -5.29
C PRO A 18 11.28 -4.23 -4.09
N SER A 19 11.79 -3.01 -4.27
CA SER A 19 12.18 -2.18 -3.14
C SER A 19 10.97 -2.03 -2.19
N ALA A 20 11.19 -1.75 -0.90
CA ALA A 20 10.09 -1.57 0.04
C ALA A 20 9.06 -0.53 -0.44
N ALA A 21 9.50 0.47 -1.23
CA ALA A 21 8.61 1.40 -1.91
C ALA A 21 7.63 0.67 -2.86
N SER A 22 8.12 -0.20 -3.76
CA SER A 22 7.24 -0.92 -4.69
C SER A 22 6.24 -1.87 -4.02
N TRP A 23 6.57 -2.52 -2.89
CA TRP A 23 5.57 -3.35 -2.22
C TRP A 23 4.47 -2.53 -1.52
N VAL A 24 4.85 -1.39 -0.91
CA VAL A 24 3.84 -0.52 -0.30
C VAL A 24 2.98 0.16 -1.36
N ASP A 25 3.55 0.53 -2.50
CA ASP A 25 2.79 1.08 -3.63
C ASP A 25 1.79 0.03 -4.17
N GLU A 26 2.20 -1.24 -4.32
CA GLU A 26 1.32 -2.36 -4.67
C GLU A 26 0.18 -2.55 -3.65
N ILE A 27 0.47 -2.42 -2.34
CA ILE A 27 -0.57 -2.46 -1.30
C ILE A 27 -1.54 -1.29 -1.47
N CYS A 28 -1.03 -0.08 -1.69
CA CYS A 28 -1.87 1.10 -1.86
C CYS A 28 -2.81 0.95 -3.05
N GLU A 29 -2.31 0.45 -4.18
CA GLU A 29 -3.12 0.14 -5.36
C GLU A 29 -4.20 -0.90 -5.05
N ARG A 30 -3.81 -2.03 -4.42
CA ARG A 30 -4.75 -3.10 -4.05
C ARG A 30 -5.86 -2.61 -3.11
N ILE A 31 -5.52 -1.83 -2.09
CA ILE A 31 -6.51 -1.26 -1.16
C ILE A 31 -7.41 -0.27 -1.92
N ALA A 32 -6.82 0.63 -2.72
CA ALA A 32 -7.59 1.63 -3.46
C ALA A 32 -8.59 0.98 -4.44
N GLU A 33 -8.18 -0.05 -5.18
CA GLU A 33 -9.06 -0.79 -6.09
C GLU A 33 -10.22 -1.46 -5.35
N ARG A 34 -9.93 -2.12 -4.21
CA ARG A 34 -10.97 -2.81 -3.44
C ARG A 34 -11.95 -1.83 -2.78
N LEU A 35 -11.48 -0.68 -2.30
CA LEU A 35 -12.35 0.34 -1.73
C LEU A 35 -13.17 1.03 -2.83
N ALA A 36 -12.58 1.32 -4.00
CA ALA A 36 -13.29 1.92 -5.12
C ALA A 36 -14.42 1.04 -5.67
N SER A 37 -14.41 -0.27 -5.42
CA SER A 37 -15.49 -1.18 -5.84
C SER A 37 -16.72 -1.13 -4.93
N ILE A 38 -16.68 -0.43 -3.79
CA ILE A 38 -17.81 -0.32 -2.87
C ILE A 38 -18.82 0.69 -3.43
N ALA A 39 -20.08 0.28 -3.53
CA ALA A 39 -21.16 1.16 -3.97
C ALA A 39 -21.26 2.40 -3.07
N GLY A 40 -21.40 3.58 -3.68
CA GLY A 40 -21.43 4.87 -2.99
C GLY A 40 -20.07 5.57 -2.91
N ILE A 41 -18.96 4.83 -2.97
CA ILE A 41 -17.62 5.43 -3.11
C ILE A 41 -17.44 5.89 -4.57
N LYS A 42 -17.07 7.16 -4.75
CA LYS A 42 -16.86 7.80 -6.05
C LYS A 42 -15.39 7.90 -6.43
N ALA A 43 -14.49 8.03 -5.45
CA ALA A 43 -13.06 8.00 -5.67
C ALA A 43 -12.30 7.65 -4.38
N VAL A 44 -11.08 7.12 -4.56
CA VAL A 44 -10.09 6.92 -3.50
C VAL A 44 -8.85 7.72 -3.88
N ALA A 45 -8.28 8.45 -2.93
CA ALA A 45 -7.08 9.26 -3.14
C ALA A 45 -5.97 8.87 -2.17
N LEU A 46 -4.75 8.75 -2.68
CA LEU A 46 -3.55 8.66 -1.85
C LEU A 46 -3.21 10.03 -1.27
N GLY A 47 -2.99 10.08 0.03
CA GLY A 47 -2.58 11.28 0.76
C GLY A 47 -1.15 11.19 1.30
N GLY A 48 -0.82 12.14 2.17
CA GLY A 48 0.35 12.01 3.02
C GLY A 48 1.71 12.16 2.34
N SER A 49 2.73 11.60 3.00
CA SER A 49 4.11 11.60 2.51
C SER A 49 4.27 10.79 1.22
N ARG A 50 3.46 9.73 1.04
CA ARG A 50 3.49 8.87 -0.16
C ARG A 50 3.00 9.59 -1.41
N ALA A 51 1.88 10.31 -1.32
CA ALA A 51 1.40 11.16 -2.43
C ALA A 51 2.38 12.28 -2.80
N ARG A 52 3.20 12.73 -1.85
CA ARG A 52 4.22 13.78 -2.05
C ARG A 52 5.59 13.25 -2.49
N GLY A 53 5.79 11.93 -2.54
CA GLY A 53 7.08 11.32 -2.83
C GLY A 53 8.14 11.55 -1.74
N THR A 54 7.73 11.87 -0.51
CA THR A 54 8.63 12.10 0.64
C THR A 54 8.52 11.00 1.70
N ALA A 55 7.90 9.87 1.36
CA ALA A 55 7.74 8.73 2.26
C ALA A 55 9.01 7.90 2.37
N HIS A 56 9.19 7.27 3.53
CA HIS A 56 10.19 6.25 3.81
C HIS A 56 9.51 4.92 4.17
N GLU A 57 10.30 3.88 4.47
CA GLU A 57 9.78 2.53 4.74
C GLU A 57 8.77 2.49 5.89
N ASP A 58 9.06 3.17 7.00
CA ASP A 58 8.16 3.25 8.16
C ASP A 58 7.06 4.32 8.03
N SER A 59 6.89 4.94 6.86
CA SER A 59 5.82 5.93 6.68
C SER A 59 4.46 5.24 6.59
N ASP A 60 3.51 5.79 7.35
CA ASP A 60 2.08 5.44 7.28
C ASP A 60 1.50 5.62 5.86
N ILE A 61 0.34 5.05 5.64
CA ILE A 61 -0.45 5.16 4.41
C ILE A 61 -1.72 5.97 4.73
N ASP A 62 -1.88 7.11 4.07
CA ASP A 62 -3.09 7.93 4.16
C ASP A 62 -3.96 7.72 2.92
N LEU A 63 -5.22 7.29 3.11
CA LEU A 63 -6.21 7.15 2.03
C LEU A 63 -7.46 7.99 2.32
N GLY A 64 -7.87 8.81 1.36
CA GLY A 64 -9.11 9.60 1.41
C GLY A 64 -10.21 8.96 0.57
N LEU A 65 -11.43 8.88 1.12
CA LEU A 65 -12.62 8.40 0.44
C LEU A 65 -13.51 9.57 0.04
N TYR A 66 -13.86 9.65 -1.24
CA TYR A 66 -14.86 10.57 -1.75
C TYR A 66 -16.12 9.80 -2.06
N TYR A 67 -17.24 10.27 -1.54
CA TYR A 67 -18.57 9.68 -1.75
C TYR A 67 -19.59 10.79 -1.95
N ASP A 68 -20.73 10.43 -2.56
CA ASP A 68 -21.87 11.34 -2.67
C ASP A 68 -22.74 11.19 -1.42
N PRO A 69 -22.99 12.25 -0.63
CA PRO A 69 -23.92 12.18 0.50
C PRO A 69 -25.34 11.75 0.13
N GLY A 70 -25.76 11.92 -1.14
CA GLY A 70 -27.05 11.44 -1.65
C GLY A 70 -27.08 9.93 -1.95
N GLU A 71 -25.91 9.30 -2.09
CA GLU A 71 -25.72 7.87 -2.31
C GLU A 71 -24.57 7.37 -1.41
N PRO A 72 -24.76 7.38 -0.08
CA PRO A 72 -23.70 6.99 0.85
C PRO A 72 -23.32 5.52 0.65
N PHE A 73 -22.07 5.19 0.95
CA PHE A 73 -21.65 3.80 1.06
C PHE A 73 -22.07 3.21 2.41
N GLU A 74 -22.27 1.90 2.45
CA GLU A 74 -22.58 1.18 3.69
C GLU A 74 -21.30 0.95 4.50
N ILE A 75 -21.34 1.27 5.79
CA ILE A 75 -20.18 1.10 6.69
C ILE A 75 -19.80 -0.38 6.80
N GLU A 76 -20.78 -1.28 6.79
CA GLU A 76 -20.58 -2.72 6.83
C GLU A 76 -19.83 -3.23 5.60
N ALA A 77 -20.03 -2.61 4.42
CA ALA A 77 -19.29 -2.97 3.22
C ALA A 77 -17.83 -2.50 3.29
N LEU A 78 -17.58 -1.36 3.92
CA LEU A 78 -16.23 -0.86 4.20
C LEU A 78 -15.50 -1.75 5.21
N ASP A 79 -16.18 -2.14 6.28
CA ASP A 79 -15.64 -3.04 7.32
C ASP A 79 -15.29 -4.40 6.73
N ALA A 80 -16.19 -5.00 5.94
CA ALA A 80 -15.93 -6.24 5.23
C ALA A 80 -14.72 -6.13 4.29
N ALA A 81 -14.60 -5.04 3.54
CA ALA A 81 -13.45 -4.80 2.67
C ALA A 81 -12.14 -4.68 3.46
N ALA A 82 -12.16 -4.02 4.63
CA ALA A 82 -10.99 -3.91 5.49
C ALA A 82 -10.57 -5.29 6.04
N CYS A 83 -11.52 -6.11 6.51
CA CYS A 83 -11.25 -7.47 6.96
C CYS A 83 -10.70 -8.40 5.87
N GLU A 84 -11.07 -8.19 4.60
CA GLU A 84 -10.53 -8.96 3.48
C GLU A 84 -9.06 -8.63 3.16
N LEU A 85 -8.60 -7.43 3.55
CA LEU A 85 -7.29 -6.87 3.17
C LEU A 85 -6.20 -7.05 4.24
N ASP A 86 -6.59 -7.45 5.46
CA ASP A 86 -5.73 -7.76 6.62
C ASP A 86 -5.06 -9.13 6.49
#